data_AF-A0A3D5AVQ3-F1
#
_entry.id   AF-A0A3D5AVQ3-F1
#
_cell.length_a   1.000
_cell.length_b   1.000
_cell.length_c   1.000
_cell.angle_alpha   90.00
_cell.angle_beta   90.00
_cell.angle_gamma   90.00
#
_symmetry.space_group_name_H-M   'P 1'
#
loop_
_entity.id
_entity.type
_entity.pdbx_description
1 polymer ?
#
loop_
_entity_poly.entity_id
_entity_poly.type
_entity_poly.pdbx_seq_one_letter_code
_entity_poly.pdbx_strand_id
1 'polypeptide(L)'
;MTGSKSTEDFPGLARLRAELAAMADQQLLRVRRLVESPQGVDIRVDGESLLSFSSNDYLGLAAEARVVTAFSEGLKRYGAGSGASHLVTG
;
A
#
# COMPACT_ATOMS: atom_id res chain seq x y z
N MET A 1 35.28 18.01 -7.06
CA MET A 1 34.43 18.65 -8.09
C MET A 1 33.36 17.64 -8.51
N THR A 2 32.27 17.55 -7.75
CA THR A 2 31.09 16.75 -8.12
C THR A 2 30.03 17.73 -8.61
N GLY A 3 29.90 17.85 -9.93
CA GLY A 3 28.91 18.71 -10.56
C GLY A 3 27.50 18.27 -10.14
N SER A 4 26.80 19.14 -9.42
CA SER A 4 25.37 19.04 -9.25
C SER A 4 24.73 19.14 -10.63
N LYS A 5 24.25 18.02 -11.18
CA LYS A 5 23.36 18.06 -12.34
C LYS A 5 22.12 18.84 -11.91
N SER A 6 21.97 20.04 -12.45
CA SER A 6 20.84 20.91 -12.23
C SER A 6 19.56 20.22 -12.70
N THR A 7 18.45 20.56 -12.07
CA THR A 7 17.08 20.12 -12.40
C THR A 7 16.64 20.41 -13.86
N GLU A 8 17.50 21.01 -14.67
CA GLU A 8 17.32 21.28 -16.10
C GLU A 8 17.46 20.02 -16.98
N ASP A 9 18.07 18.94 -16.46
CA ASP A 9 18.36 17.73 -17.26
C ASP A 9 17.13 16.83 -17.54
N PHE A 10 15.96 17.10 -16.95
CA PHE A 10 14.76 16.26 -17.13
C PHE A 10 13.45 17.07 -17.21
N PRO A 11 13.04 17.53 -18.42
CA PRO A 11 11.82 18.32 -18.61
C PRO A 11 10.54 17.67 -18.07
N GLY A 12 10.45 16.33 -18.14
CA GLY A 12 9.34 15.57 -17.58
C GLY A 12 9.20 15.72 -16.06
N LEU A 13 10.32 15.81 -15.34
CA LEU A 13 10.30 16.01 -13.88
C LEU A 13 9.83 17.42 -13.51
N ALA A 14 10.25 18.43 -14.27
CA ALA A 14 9.79 19.81 -14.06
C ALA A 14 8.26 19.91 -14.24
N ARG A 15 7.72 19.28 -15.28
CA ARG A 15 6.26 19.20 -15.50
C ARG A 15 5.55 18.50 -14.34
N LEU A 16 6.03 17.33 -13.91
CA LEU A 16 5.41 16.60 -12.79
C LEU A 16 5.40 17.41 -11.49
N ARG A 17 6.47 18.17 -11.21
CA ARG A 17 6.51 19.06 -10.05
C ARG A 17 5.47 20.18 -10.14
N ALA A 18 5.31 20.80 -11.30
CA ALA A 18 4.31 21.83 -11.53
C ALA A 18 2.88 21.29 -11.39
N GLU A 19 2.60 20.09 -11.93
CA GLU A 19 1.30 19.43 -11.79
C GLU A 19 1.00 19.07 -10.32
N LEU A 20 1.99 18.54 -9.58
CA LEU A 20 1.83 18.27 -8.14
C LEU A 20 1.58 19.54 -7.32
N ALA A 21 2.24 20.65 -7.65
CA ALA A 21 2.00 21.94 -7.01
C ALA A 21 0.58 22.44 -7.29
N ALA A 22 0.12 22.38 -8.54
CA ALA A 22 -1.25 22.75 -8.90
C ALA A 22 -2.31 21.88 -8.21
N MET A 23 -2.03 20.59 -7.99
CA MET A 23 -2.88 19.71 -7.19
C MET A 23 -2.85 20.06 -5.69
N ALA A 24 -1.71 20.49 -5.17
CA ALA A 24 -1.56 20.91 -3.78
C ALA A 24 -2.41 22.15 -3.49
N ASP A 25 -2.36 23.14 -4.38
CA ASP A 25 -3.14 24.39 -4.28
C ASP A 25 -4.66 24.11 -4.30
N GLN A 26 -5.08 23.04 -4.97
CA GLN A 26 -6.46 22.57 -5.01
C GLN A 26 -6.82 21.57 -3.90
N GLN A 27 -5.90 21.29 -2.97
CA GLN A 27 -6.09 20.29 -1.90
C GLN A 27 -6.40 18.87 -2.41
N LEU A 28 -5.91 18.52 -3.60
CA LEU A 28 -6.14 17.23 -4.27
C LEU A 28 -5.02 16.21 -4.04
N LEU A 29 -3.98 16.57 -3.28
CA LEU A 29 -2.93 15.63 -2.91
C LEU A 29 -3.45 14.60 -1.92
N ARG A 30 -3.24 13.32 -2.24
CA ARG A 30 -3.53 12.21 -1.32
C ARG A 30 -2.27 11.88 -0.55
N VAL A 31 -2.41 11.72 0.75
CA VAL A 31 -1.35 11.23 1.64
C VAL A 31 -1.82 9.90 2.21
N ARG A 32 -0.96 8.88 2.12
CA ARG A 32 -1.25 7.58 2.73
C ARG A 32 -1.00 7.66 4.23
N ARG A 33 -1.93 7.09 4.99
CA ARG A 33 -1.82 6.87 6.42
C ARG A 33 -1.20 5.49 6.67
N LEU A 34 -0.37 5.36 7.71
CA LEU A 34 0.23 4.08 8.08
C LEU A 34 -0.75 3.33 8.99
N VAL A 35 -1.16 2.13 8.59
CA VAL A 35 -1.93 1.22 9.44
C VAL A 35 -0.97 0.20 10.06
N GLU A 36 -0.95 0.13 11.38
CA GLU A 36 0.04 -0.64 12.17
C GLU A 36 -0.56 -1.89 12.85
N SER A 37 -1.87 -2.10 12.71
CA SER A 37 -2.58 -3.26 13.23
C SER A 37 -3.15 -4.12 12.10
N PRO A 38 -3.55 -5.38 12.39
CA PRO A 38 -4.48 -6.10 11.53
C PRO A 38 -5.77 -5.29 11.29
N GLN A 39 -6.49 -5.63 10.24
CA GLN A 39 -7.80 -5.06 9.95
C GLN A 39 -8.82 -5.48 11.01
N GLY A 40 -9.74 -4.59 11.37
CA GLY A 40 -10.77 -4.83 12.36
C GLY A 40 -11.59 -3.57 12.65
N VAL A 41 -12.46 -3.66 13.66
CA VAL A 41 -13.23 -2.52 14.16
C VAL A 41 -12.30 -1.52 14.85
N ASP A 42 -11.38 -1.99 15.69
CA ASP A 42 -10.32 -1.18 16.30
C ASP A 42 -9.03 -1.34 15.49
N ILE A 43 -8.46 -0.23 15.04
CA ILE A 43 -7.21 -0.20 14.29
C ILE A 43 -6.22 0.81 14.85
N ARG A 44 -4.93 0.63 14.55
CA ARG A 44 -3.88 1.60 14.87
C ARG A 44 -3.44 2.33 13.60
N VAL A 45 -3.60 3.64 13.54
CA VAL A 45 -3.26 4.49 12.40
C VAL A 45 -2.36 5.63 12.85
N ASP A 46 -1.19 5.79 12.22
CA ASP A 46 -0.19 6.81 12.57
C ASP A 46 0.11 6.91 14.09
N GLY A 47 0.15 5.78 14.79
CA GLY A 47 0.40 5.72 16.22
C GLY A 47 -0.83 5.91 17.14
N GLU A 48 -2.03 6.09 16.59
CA GLU A 48 -3.27 6.31 17.34
C GLU A 48 -4.25 5.15 17.19
N SER A 49 -4.96 4.82 18.27
CA SER A 49 -6.03 3.80 18.25
C SER A 49 -7.35 4.45 17.85
N LEU A 50 -7.96 3.93 16.77
CA LEU A 50 -9.17 4.49 16.16
C LEU A 50 -10.20 3.40 15.87
N LEU A 51 -11.48 3.78 15.85
CA LEU A 51 -12.55 2.94 15.29
C LEU A 51 -12.60 3.10 13.76
N SER A 52 -12.54 1.98 13.04
CA SER A 52 -12.51 1.93 11.59
C SER A 52 -13.91 1.99 10.99
N PHE A 53 -14.22 3.11 10.33
CA PHE A 53 -15.42 3.28 9.49
C PHE A 53 -15.09 3.39 7.99
N SER A 54 -13.82 3.23 7.64
CA SER A 54 -13.30 3.45 6.27
C SER A 54 -12.75 2.17 5.63
N SER A 55 -12.96 1.02 6.25
CA SER A 55 -12.56 -0.28 5.69
C SER A 55 -13.64 -0.84 4.76
N ASN A 56 -13.21 -1.68 3.82
CA ASN A 56 -14.09 -2.49 2.98
C ASN A 56 -14.25 -3.92 3.52
N ASP A 57 -13.73 -4.23 4.71
CA ASP A 57 -13.90 -5.53 5.37
C ASP A 57 -15.29 -5.63 6.04
N TYR A 58 -16.33 -5.72 5.22
CA TYR A 58 -17.72 -5.71 5.67
C TYR A 58 -18.09 -6.88 6.59
N LEU A 59 -17.38 -7.99 6.50
CA LEU A 59 -17.66 -9.21 7.26
C LEU A 59 -16.66 -9.44 8.41
N GLY A 60 -15.64 -8.58 8.54
CA GLY A 60 -14.59 -8.75 9.55
C GLY A 60 -13.69 -9.96 9.31
N LEU A 61 -13.53 -10.39 8.05
CA LEU A 61 -12.80 -11.62 7.71
C LEU A 61 -11.32 -11.39 7.41
N ALA A 62 -10.89 -10.14 7.22
CA ALA A 62 -9.53 -9.84 6.78
C ALA A 62 -8.46 -10.25 7.82
N ALA A 63 -8.81 -10.31 9.11
CA ALA A 63 -7.94 -10.78 10.19
C ALA A 63 -8.50 -12.02 10.92
N GLU A 64 -9.46 -12.73 10.32
CA GLU A 64 -10.10 -13.88 10.97
C GLU A 64 -9.14 -15.07 11.08
N ALA A 65 -9.12 -15.72 12.25
CA ALA A 65 -8.10 -16.70 12.61
C ALA A 65 -8.04 -17.91 11.66
N ARG A 66 -9.19 -18.42 11.19
CA ARG A 66 -9.24 -19.56 10.25
C ARG A 66 -8.67 -19.17 8.90
N VAL A 67 -8.90 -17.93 8.43
CA VAL A 67 -8.29 -17.42 7.19
C VAL A 67 -6.77 -17.35 7.33
N VAL A 68 -6.27 -16.80 8.44
CA VAL A 68 -4.82 -16.70 8.72
C VAL A 68 -4.17 -18.08 8.82
N THR A 69 -4.83 -19.02 9.50
CA THR A 69 -4.35 -20.41 9.61
C THR A 69 -4.31 -21.09 8.25
N ALA A 70 -5.39 -21.03 7.47
CA ALA A 70 -5.45 -21.64 6.15
C ALA A 70 -4.37 -21.07 5.20
N PHE A 71 -4.13 -19.76 5.26
CA PHE A 71 -3.05 -19.12 4.51
C PHE A 71 -1.67 -19.65 4.94
N SER A 72 -1.42 -19.73 6.24
CA SER A 72 -0.16 -20.26 6.80
C SER A 72 0.09 -21.72 6.42
N GLU A 73 -0.95 -22.55 6.42
CA GLU A 73 -0.89 -23.94 5.98
C GLU A 73 -0.60 -24.06 4.47
N GLY A 74 -1.26 -23.23 3.66
CA GLY A 74 -1.01 -23.14 2.22
C GLY A 74 0.45 -22.79 1.92
N LEU A 75 1.00 -21.78 2.60
CA LEU A 75 2.41 -21.40 2.46
C LEU A 75 3.37 -22.53 2.79
N LYS A 76 3.12 -23.29 3.88
CA LYS A 76 3.95 -24.44 4.25
C LYS A 76 3.89 -25.56 3.21
N ARG A 77 2.73 -25.75 2.57
CA ARG A 77 2.49 -26.85 1.62
C ARG A 77 2.96 -26.55 0.21
N TYR A 78 2.78 -25.32 -0.25
CA TYR A 78 2.94 -24.94 -1.66
C TYR A 78 4.02 -23.87 -1.90
N GLY A 79 4.54 -23.25 -0.84
CA GLY A 79 5.40 -22.09 -0.95
C GLY A 79 4.62 -20.78 -1.18
N ALA A 80 5.36 -19.67 -1.28
CA ALA A 80 4.77 -18.33 -1.37
C ALA A 80 4.46 -17.86 -2.81
N GLY A 81 5.11 -18.46 -3.81
CA GLY A 81 4.95 -18.09 -5.22
C GLY A 81 4.67 -19.32 -6.06
N SER A 82 3.85 -19.13 -7.09
CA SER A 82 3.46 -20.20 -8.02
C SER A 82 4.59 -20.57 -8.99
N GLY A 83 5.50 -19.62 -9.26
CA GLY A 83 6.74 -19.85 -10.02
C GLY A 83 6.64 -19.50 -11.51
N ALA A 84 5.44 -19.40 -12.09
CA ALA A 84 5.26 -18.90 -13.45
C ALA A 84 3.85 -18.31 -13.65
N SER A 85 3.38 -18.29 -14.90
CA SER A 85 1.97 -18.05 -15.20
C SER A 85 1.19 -19.36 -15.16
N HIS A 86 -0.13 -19.23 -15.01
CA HIS A 86 -1.04 -20.35 -14.81
C HIS A 86 -0.92 -21.46 -15.87
N LEU A 87 -0.63 -21.07 -17.12
CA LEU A 87 -0.53 -22.00 -18.25
C LEU A 87 0.90 -22.55 -18.49
N VAL A 88 1.90 -22.12 -17.71
CA VAL A 88 3.30 -22.60 -17.85
C VAL A 88 3.60 -23.62 -16.75
N THR A 89 3.78 -23.16 -15.51
CA THR A 89 4.04 -24.02 -14.34
C THR A 89 3.32 -23.52 -13.08
N GLY A 90 2.30 -22.67 -13.24
CA GLY A 90 1.44 -22.16 -12.18
C GLY A 90 1.61 -20.67 -11.99
#